data_AF-A0A5A7TUB3-F1
#
_entry.id   AF-A0A5A7TUB3-F1
#
_cell.length_a   1.000
_cell.length_b   1.000
_cell.length_c   1.000
_cell.angle_alpha   90.00
_cell.angle_beta   90.00
_cell.angle_gamma   90.00
#
_symmetry.space_group_name_H-M   'P 1'
#
loop_
_entity.id
_entity.type
_entity.pdbx_description
1 polymer ?
#
loop_
_entity_poly.entity_id
_entity_poly.type
_entity_poly.pdbx_seq_one_letter_code
_entity_poly.pdbx_strand_id
1 'polypeptide(L)'
;MAMGEEVELLGGWMSPFSRRVELGLKLKGINYKYNEEDLKNKSDFLLNYNPIYKKVPVFLHNGNPISESLIILEYIDEVWNSVYPFFPQQNPYERAQARFWAKYIDDKVVAAILKAAKSSKREEREKGLEETEETLEPLEKELQNKKFFGGNKIGFVDIVGTVIAYWIPAVEEAFGFEAYDLESYLDSNAEPPIKYINQTPHQSLVAAGSSSAPPESILNPEYKVWKRQDRLISSWLLGSMGEDILNQMLHCTSAKQIWQTLQGIYSSRYLAKAMQFKNKLHNMKKGVISLKEYFLKIQQCVDALASINKPISTDDHILYILAGLGNEYQSMISVISARTDSPSVQDVMSLLLTQESQIESKITSEVSLPTVNMTTHARDISSLAKEDAVTHRGGLNNLSYPPTNSQYHHRSRGRG
;
A
#
# COMPACT_ATOMS: atom_id res chain seq x y z
N MET A 1 25.21 20.78 -10.49
CA MET A 1 25.16 19.71 -9.48
C MET A 1 26.59 19.44 -9.05
N ALA A 2 26.96 19.81 -7.83
CA ALA A 2 28.29 19.49 -7.31
C ALA A 2 28.33 18.00 -6.94
N MET A 3 29.30 17.27 -7.48
CA MET A 3 29.69 15.96 -6.94
C MET A 3 30.19 16.17 -5.51
N GLY A 4 29.54 15.59 -4.50
CA GLY A 4 30.14 15.38 -3.18
C GLY A 4 29.33 15.70 -1.92
N GLU A 5 28.10 16.21 -2.00
CA GLU A 5 27.29 16.44 -0.77
C GLU A 5 26.60 15.15 -0.32
N GLU A 6 26.91 14.68 0.89
CA GLU A 6 26.27 13.54 1.52
C GLU A 6 25.19 14.04 2.50
N VAL A 7 23.95 13.62 2.25
CA VAL A 7 22.80 13.97 3.07
C VAL A 7 22.15 12.70 3.59
N GLU A 8 22.05 12.56 4.91
CA GLU A 8 21.35 11.46 5.57
C GLU A 8 20.27 11.98 6.51
N LEU A 9 19.17 11.23 6.62
CA LEU A 9 18.11 11.49 7.56
C LEU A 9 17.83 10.23 8.37
N LEU A 10 18.17 10.26 9.65
CA LEU A 10 17.69 9.28 10.61
C LEU A 10 16.31 9.70 11.08
N GLY A 11 15.31 8.87 10.83
CA GLY A 11 13.90 9.18 11.08
C GLY A 11 13.10 7.98 11.58
N GLY A 12 11.87 8.25 11.99
CA GLY A 12 10.86 7.22 12.18
C GLY A 12 9.71 7.41 11.20
N TRP A 13 9.22 6.34 10.58
CA TRP A 13 8.12 6.40 9.62
C TRP A 13 6.83 6.96 10.25
N MET A 14 6.62 6.66 11.55
CA MET A 14 5.55 7.20 12.40
C MET A 14 5.91 8.51 13.12
N SER A 15 6.98 9.21 12.75
CA SER A 15 7.36 10.46 13.40
C SER A 15 6.91 11.67 12.56
N PRO A 16 5.92 12.49 13.00
CA PRO A 16 5.54 13.70 12.27
C PRO A 16 6.72 14.65 12.07
N PHE A 17 7.62 14.70 13.05
CA PHE A 17 8.84 15.49 12.99
C PHE A 17 9.81 14.98 11.92
N SER A 18 9.90 13.66 11.70
CA SER A 18 10.74 13.10 10.63
C SER A 18 10.11 13.34 9.25
N ARG A 19 8.78 13.24 9.15
CA ARG A 19 8.05 13.48 7.89
C ARG A 19 8.14 14.93 7.41
N ARG A 20 8.10 15.92 8.31
CA ARG A 20 8.29 17.33 7.90
C ARG A 20 9.67 17.60 7.31
N VAL A 21 10.74 17.01 7.86
CA VAL A 21 12.10 17.14 7.28
C VAL A 21 12.15 16.47 5.91
N GLU A 22 11.57 15.28 5.78
CA GLU A 22 11.53 14.56 4.52
C GLU A 22 10.81 15.36 3.41
N LEU A 23 9.67 15.98 3.75
CA LEU A 23 8.97 16.86 2.82
C LEU A 23 9.83 18.05 2.41
N GLY A 24 10.52 18.69 3.36
CA GLY A 24 11.43 19.80 3.06
C GLY A 24 12.52 19.41 2.06
N LEU A 25 13.16 18.25 2.25
CA LEU A 25 14.17 17.72 1.33
C LEU A 25 13.59 17.44 -0.07
N LYS A 26 12.40 16.83 -0.13
CA LYS A 26 11.69 16.53 -1.38
C LYS A 26 11.31 17.80 -2.14
N LEU A 27 10.79 18.83 -1.46
CA LEU A 27 10.43 20.12 -2.08
C LEU A 27 11.65 20.83 -2.69
N LYS A 28 12.84 20.63 -2.13
CA LYS A 28 14.09 21.16 -2.67
C LYS A 28 14.78 20.22 -3.67
N GLY A 29 14.22 19.05 -3.96
CA GLY A 29 14.83 18.06 -4.85
C GLY A 29 16.19 17.54 -4.37
N ILE A 30 16.42 17.51 -3.06
CA ILE A 30 17.68 17.04 -2.47
C ILE A 30 17.62 15.51 -2.36
N ASN A 31 18.61 14.83 -2.91
CA ASN A 31 18.80 13.39 -2.69
C ASN A 31 19.35 13.15 -1.29
N TYR A 32 18.77 12.22 -0.55
CA TYR A 32 19.19 11.86 0.80
C TYR A 32 19.06 10.36 1.04
N LYS A 33 19.89 9.82 1.92
CA LYS A 33 19.74 8.46 2.44
C LYS A 33 18.88 8.49 3.69
N TYR A 34 17.78 7.74 3.68
CA TYR A 34 16.89 7.61 4.83
C TYR A 34 17.24 6.37 5.65
N ASN A 35 17.49 6.56 6.94
CA ASN A 35 17.76 5.49 7.89
C ASN A 35 16.58 5.41 8.87
N GLU A 36 15.86 4.29 8.87
CA GLU A 36 14.73 4.06 9.78
C GLU A 36 15.24 3.66 11.18
N GLU A 37 14.74 4.34 12.20
CA GLU A 37 15.14 4.15 13.59
C GLU A 37 14.06 3.40 14.39
N ASP A 38 14.45 2.31 15.07
CA ASP A 38 13.59 1.65 16.05
C ASP A 38 13.53 2.48 17.34
N LEU A 39 12.43 3.20 17.54
CA LEU A 39 12.24 4.05 18.72
C LEU A 39 12.11 3.26 20.04
N LYS A 40 11.87 1.94 19.99
CA LYS A 40 11.87 1.06 21.17
C LYS A 40 13.29 0.62 21.53
N ASN A 41 14.13 0.36 20.51
CA ASN A 41 15.51 -0.06 20.67
C ASN A 41 16.46 0.91 19.94
N LYS A 42 16.74 2.03 20.61
CA LYS A 42 17.51 3.13 20.01
C LYS A 42 18.92 2.69 19.62
N SER A 43 19.32 3.02 18.40
CA SER A 43 20.62 2.69 17.84
C SER A 43 21.76 3.51 18.47
N ASP A 44 22.97 2.96 18.47
CA ASP A 44 24.17 3.71 18.85
C ASP A 44 24.37 4.95 17.95
N PHE A 45 23.93 4.87 16.70
CA PHE A 45 23.94 5.99 15.76
C PHE A 45 23.11 7.16 16.31
N LEU A 46 21.86 6.93 16.72
CA LEU A 46 21.02 7.97 17.32
C LEU A 46 21.64 8.54 18.60
N LEU A 47 22.16 7.66 19.46
CA LEU A 47 22.73 8.05 20.75
C LEU A 47 24.02 8.86 20.60
N ASN A 48 24.81 8.59 19.56
CA ASN A 48 26.03 9.33 19.26
C ASN A 48 25.75 10.70 18.64
N TYR A 49 24.82 10.77 17.68
CA TYR A 49 24.54 12.01 16.93
C TYR A 49 23.50 12.94 17.60
N ASN A 50 22.66 12.43 18.51
CA ASN A 50 21.77 13.23 19.35
C ASN A 50 21.78 12.74 20.82
N PRO A 51 22.89 12.89 21.55
CA PRO A 51 23.04 12.38 22.92
C PRO A 51 22.13 13.10 23.92
N ILE A 52 21.72 14.34 23.63
CA ILE A 52 20.92 15.18 24.53
C ILE A 52 19.47 14.70 24.55
N TYR A 53 18.79 14.75 23.41
CA TYR A 53 17.37 14.44 23.34
C TYR A 53 17.10 12.98 23.02
N LYS A 54 18.04 12.30 22.34
CA LYS A 54 17.91 10.90 21.92
C LYS A 54 16.62 10.68 21.14
N LYS A 55 16.27 11.63 20.26
CA LYS A 55 15.03 11.67 19.48
C LYS A 55 15.34 11.83 18.01
N VAL A 56 14.43 11.32 17.18
CA VAL A 56 14.38 11.59 15.74
C VAL A 56 13.52 12.83 15.45
N PRO A 57 13.77 13.53 14.33
CA PRO A 57 14.82 13.24 13.34
C PRO A 57 16.20 13.74 13.76
N VAL A 58 17.22 13.07 13.19
CA VAL A 58 18.61 13.56 13.15
C VAL A 58 19.02 13.65 11.69
N PHE A 59 19.39 14.84 11.26
CA PHE A 59 19.84 15.13 9.92
C PHE A 59 21.36 15.21 9.89
N LEU A 60 22.00 14.56 8.93
CA LEU A 60 23.44 14.66 8.72
C LEU A 60 23.70 15.31 7.37
N HIS A 61 24.53 16.35 7.38
CA HIS A 61 25.06 16.94 6.15
C HIS A 61 26.59 16.89 6.21
N ASN A 62 27.18 16.09 5.32
CA ASN A 62 28.62 15.80 5.28
C ASN A 62 29.15 15.35 6.66
N GLY A 63 28.44 14.41 7.29
CA GLY A 63 28.77 13.87 8.62
C GLY A 63 28.44 14.76 9.82
N ASN A 64 28.00 16.01 9.59
CA ASN A 64 27.66 16.92 10.69
C ASN A 64 26.20 16.76 11.11
N PRO A 65 25.91 16.39 12.37
CA PRO A 65 24.55 16.16 12.83
C PRO A 65 23.82 17.46 13.19
N ILE A 66 22.54 17.50 12.86
CA ILE A 66 21.59 18.54 13.27
C ILE A 66 20.34 17.84 13.79
N SER A 67 19.90 18.25 14.97
CA SER A 67 18.70 17.74 15.63
C SER A 67 17.65 18.85 15.75
N GLU A 68 16.45 18.47 16.17
CA GLU A 68 15.26 19.34 16.22
C GLU A 68 14.78 19.76 14.84
N SER A 69 13.57 19.30 14.52
CA SER A 69 13.15 19.32 13.13
C SER A 69 12.82 20.70 12.57
N LEU A 70 12.43 21.68 13.40
CA LEU A 70 12.33 23.07 12.95
C LEU A 70 13.71 23.65 12.62
N ILE A 71 14.72 23.35 13.44
CA ILE A 71 16.10 23.79 13.23
C ILE A 71 16.67 23.17 11.95
N ILE A 72 16.41 21.88 11.73
CA ILE A 72 16.80 21.18 10.50
C ILE A 72 16.16 21.84 9.26
N LEU A 73 14.88 22.21 9.32
CA LEU A 73 14.21 22.88 8.20
C LEU A 73 14.77 24.28 7.94
N GLU A 74 15.09 25.05 8.98
CA GLU A 74 15.78 26.35 8.81
C GLU A 74 17.15 26.17 8.15
N TYR A 75 17.95 25.21 8.63
CA TYR A 75 19.25 24.88 8.04
C TYR A 75 19.13 24.49 6.56
N ILE A 76 18.19 23.61 6.23
CA ILE A 76 17.93 23.20 4.84
C ILE A 76 17.54 24.42 3.99
N ASP A 77 16.74 25.35 4.53
CA ASP A 77 16.35 26.55 3.78
C ASP A 77 17.53 27.51 3.54
N GLU A 78 18.42 27.64 4.52
CA GLU A 78 19.60 28.52 4.43
C GLU A 78 20.65 27.98 3.44
N VAL A 79 20.94 26.67 3.50
CA VAL A 79 21.94 26.03 2.65
C VAL A 79 21.49 25.97 1.19
N TRP A 80 20.25 25.53 0.94
CA TRP A 80 19.71 25.38 -0.41
C TRP A 80 18.65 26.46 -0.71
N ASN A 81 18.98 27.72 -0.45
CA ASN A 81 18.07 28.87 -0.53
C ASN A 81 17.54 29.19 -1.96
N SER A 82 18.21 28.70 -3.01
CA SER A 82 17.94 29.07 -4.40
C SER A 82 16.90 28.18 -5.11
N VAL A 83 16.67 26.95 -4.62
CA VAL A 83 15.85 25.94 -5.32
C VAL A 83 14.37 26.03 -4.97
N TYR A 84 14.06 26.19 -3.68
CA TYR A 84 12.68 26.33 -3.19
C TYR A 84 12.69 26.97 -1.79
N PRO A 85 12.57 28.30 -1.65
CA PRO A 85 12.65 28.95 -0.35
C PRO A 85 11.38 28.72 0.48
N PHE A 86 11.54 28.16 1.68
CA PHE A 86 10.48 27.92 2.66
C PHE A 86 10.00 29.23 3.30
N PHE A 87 10.94 30.16 3.48
CA PHE A 87 10.67 31.48 4.04
C PHE A 87 10.57 32.58 2.97
N PRO A 88 9.80 33.65 3.23
CA PRO A 88 9.88 34.89 2.46
C PRO A 88 11.29 35.51 2.62
N GLN A 89 12.02 35.65 1.52
CA GLN A 89 13.44 36.03 1.55
C GLN A 89 13.68 37.49 1.99
N GLN A 90 12.73 38.38 1.72
CA GLN A 90 12.92 39.83 1.87
C GLN A 90 12.18 40.45 3.07
N ASN A 91 11.33 39.70 3.76
CA ASN A 91 10.47 40.25 4.82
C ASN A 91 10.78 39.61 6.19
N PRO A 92 11.57 40.27 7.06
CA PRO A 92 11.88 39.77 8.40
C PRO A 92 10.65 39.55 9.29
N TYR A 93 9.62 40.37 9.14
CA TYR A 93 8.39 40.25 9.91
C TYR A 93 7.61 38.99 9.53
N GLU A 94 7.44 38.72 8.23
CA GLU A 94 6.78 37.50 7.76
C GLU A 94 7.57 36.24 8.16
N ARG A 95 8.91 36.29 8.14
CA ARG A 95 9.74 35.20 8.68
C ARG A 95 9.49 34.95 10.16
N ALA A 96 9.37 36.00 10.96
CA ALA A 96 9.05 35.89 12.38
C ALA A 96 7.64 35.32 12.59
N GLN A 97 6.65 35.73 11.80
CA GLN A 97 5.30 35.18 11.83
C GLN A 97 5.29 33.69 11.47
N ALA A 98 6.05 33.27 10.44
CA ALA A 98 6.17 31.85 10.09
C ALA A 98 6.77 31.02 11.23
N ARG A 99 7.80 31.53 11.92
CA ARG A 99 8.37 30.86 13.11
C ARG A 99 7.39 30.78 14.27
N PHE A 100 6.64 31.86 14.51
CA PHE A 100 5.60 31.91 15.53
C PHE A 100 4.55 30.82 15.30
N TRP A 101 4.00 30.72 14.09
CA TRP A 101 2.97 29.73 13.77
C TRP A 101 3.50 28.29 13.78
N ALA A 102 4.72 28.06 13.30
CA ALA A 102 5.37 26.76 13.42
C ALA A 102 5.55 26.33 14.89
N LYS A 103 5.96 27.27 15.75
CA LYS A 103 6.07 27.03 17.19
C LYS A 103 4.69 26.77 17.82
N TYR A 104 3.67 27.51 17.42
CA TYR A 104 2.30 27.28 17.88
C TYR A 104 1.81 25.86 17.54
N ILE A 105 2.08 25.37 16.33
CA ILE A 105 1.74 24.01 15.92
C ILE A 105 2.41 22.98 16.85
N ASP A 106 3.72 23.09 17.07
CA ASP A 106 4.46 22.15 17.93
C ASP A 106 4.00 22.22 19.40
N ASP A 107 3.77 23.42 19.94
CA ASP A 107 3.46 23.62 21.36
C ASP A 107 1.99 23.33 21.69
N LYS A 108 1.06 23.59 20.77
CA LYS A 108 -0.39 23.52 21.03
C LYS A 108 -1.04 22.34 20.30
N VAL A 109 -0.93 22.32 18.98
CA VAL A 109 -1.66 21.34 18.16
C VAL A 109 -1.09 19.94 18.35
N VAL A 110 0.24 19.78 18.21
CA VAL A 110 0.90 18.48 18.39
C VAL A 110 0.73 17.98 19.83
N ALA A 111 0.79 18.88 20.81
CA ALA A 111 0.56 18.52 22.21
C ALA A 111 -0.86 17.99 22.43
N ALA A 112 -1.88 18.62 21.86
CA ALA A 112 -3.27 18.17 21.93
C ALA A 112 -3.48 16.81 21.24
N ILE A 113 -2.96 16.63 20.02
CA ILE A 113 -3.01 15.36 19.27
C ILE A 113 -2.34 14.23 20.07
N LEU A 114 -1.14 14.46 20.61
CA LEU A 114 -0.43 13.45 21.39
C LEU A 114 -1.14 13.12 22.72
N LYS A 115 -1.80 14.10 23.34
CA LYS A 115 -2.62 13.89 24.53
C LYS A 115 -3.81 13.00 24.18
N ALA A 116 -4.53 13.28 23.09
CA ALA A 116 -5.63 12.46 22.61
C ALA A 116 -5.15 11.02 22.30
N ALA A 117 -4.06 10.86 21.54
CA ALA A 117 -3.57 9.54 21.13
C ALA A 117 -3.08 8.65 22.29
N LYS A 118 -2.67 9.24 23.42
CA LYS A 118 -2.15 8.50 24.59
C LYS A 118 -3.22 8.12 25.62
N SER A 119 -4.42 8.70 25.53
CA SER A 119 -5.50 8.44 26.46
C SER A 119 -6.09 7.05 26.22
N SER A 120 -6.12 6.20 27.25
CA SER A 120 -6.73 4.86 27.18
C SER A 120 -8.24 4.88 27.36
N LYS A 121 -8.81 5.99 27.86
CA LYS A 121 -10.26 6.16 28.07
C LYS A 121 -10.87 6.95 26.92
N ARG A 122 -12.05 6.51 26.46
CA ARG A 122 -12.79 7.14 25.36
C ARG A 122 -13.12 8.61 25.63
N GLU A 123 -13.67 8.93 26.79
CA GLU A 123 -14.04 10.31 27.18
C GLU A 123 -12.84 11.26 27.20
N GLU A 124 -11.68 10.80 27.68
CA GLU A 124 -10.43 11.59 27.69
C GLU A 124 -9.85 11.79 26.29
N ARG A 125 -10.15 10.88 25.34
CA ARG A 125 -9.79 11.03 23.92
C ARG A 125 -10.69 12.02 23.21
N GLU A 126 -12.01 11.91 23.40
CA GLU A 126 -13.02 12.81 22.80
C GLU A 126 -12.74 14.25 23.23
N LYS A 127 -12.52 14.48 24.53
CA LYS A 127 -12.09 15.79 25.03
C LYS A 127 -10.76 16.27 24.43
N GLY A 128 -9.81 15.36 24.20
CA GLY A 128 -8.54 15.68 23.54
C GLY A 128 -8.70 16.08 22.07
N LEU A 129 -9.70 15.51 21.37
CA LEU A 129 -10.05 15.88 20.00
C LEU A 129 -10.75 17.25 19.98
N GLU A 130 -11.70 17.51 20.89
CA GLU A 130 -12.31 18.84 21.06
C GLU A 130 -11.26 19.92 21.35
N GLU A 131 -10.34 19.66 22.29
CA GLU A 131 -9.19 20.55 22.57
C GLU A 131 -8.30 20.72 21.31
N THR A 132 -8.17 19.68 20.47
CA THR A 132 -7.43 19.78 19.21
C THR A 132 -8.14 20.73 18.24
N GLU A 133 -9.46 20.61 18.07
CA GLU A 133 -10.25 21.51 17.22
C GLU A 133 -10.14 22.97 17.66
N GLU A 134 -10.19 23.25 18.97
CA GLU A 134 -9.98 24.60 19.51
C GLU A 134 -8.60 25.16 19.14
N THR A 135 -7.56 24.31 19.15
CA THR A 135 -6.20 24.74 18.73
C THR A 135 -6.08 24.97 17.22
N LEU A 136 -7.01 24.48 16.40
CA LEU A 136 -7.00 24.72 14.95
C LEU A 136 -7.65 26.06 14.58
N GLU A 137 -8.57 26.60 15.37
CA GLU A 137 -9.29 27.85 15.05
C GLU A 137 -8.34 29.03 14.75
N PRO A 138 -7.26 29.28 15.53
CA PRO A 138 -6.32 30.36 15.21
C PRO A 138 -5.57 30.14 13.89
N LEU A 139 -5.26 28.88 13.55
CA LEU A 139 -4.62 28.52 12.29
C LEU A 139 -5.55 28.71 11.09
N GLU A 140 -6.84 28.39 11.25
CA GLU A 140 -7.85 28.63 10.20
C GLU A 140 -8.02 30.13 9.91
N LYS A 141 -8.00 30.97 10.97
CA LYS A 141 -8.02 32.44 10.81
C LYS A 141 -6.78 32.96 10.10
N GLU A 142 -5.59 32.44 10.44
CA GLU A 142 -4.34 32.85 9.78
C GLU A 142 -4.29 32.43 8.31
N LEU A 143 -4.84 31.25 7.99
CA LEU A 143 -4.91 30.72 6.62
C LEU A 143 -5.97 31.44 5.78
N GLN A 144 -6.93 32.12 6.41
CA GLN A 144 -8.07 32.73 5.74
C GLN A 144 -7.65 33.57 4.52
N ASN A 145 -8.27 33.30 3.37
CA ASN A 145 -7.99 33.92 2.07
C ASN A 145 -6.63 33.59 1.43
N LYS A 146 -5.84 32.65 1.99
CA LYS A 146 -4.60 32.13 1.40
C LYS A 146 -4.78 30.69 0.93
N LYS A 147 -4.03 30.30 -0.11
CA LYS A 147 -4.01 28.89 -0.58
C LYS A 147 -3.17 28.02 0.37
N PHE A 148 -2.09 28.58 0.88
CA PHE A 148 -1.14 28.01 1.84
C PHE A 148 -0.80 29.09 2.88
N PHE A 149 -0.26 28.73 4.04
CA PHE A 149 0.31 29.70 4.97
C PHE A 149 1.44 30.50 4.32
N GLY A 150 2.19 29.88 3.40
CA GLY A 150 3.16 30.53 2.50
C GLY A 150 2.55 31.33 1.34
N GLY A 151 1.23 31.56 1.33
CA GLY A 151 0.51 32.29 0.28
C GLY A 151 0.13 31.39 -0.89
N ASN A 152 0.87 31.47 -2.00
CA ASN A 152 0.58 30.74 -3.25
C ASN A 152 1.37 29.43 -3.40
N LYS A 153 2.36 29.21 -2.53
CA LYS A 153 3.23 28.03 -2.51
C LYS A 153 3.32 27.48 -1.08
N ILE A 154 3.66 26.20 -0.94
CA ILE A 154 3.93 25.58 0.36
C ILE A 154 5.13 26.30 0.99
N GLY A 155 4.93 26.89 2.16
CA GLY A 155 5.95 27.58 2.95
C GLY A 155 6.31 26.82 4.22
N PHE A 156 7.13 27.46 5.07
CA PHE A 156 7.62 26.85 6.32
C PHE A 156 6.50 26.33 7.23
N VAL A 157 5.46 27.12 7.45
CA VAL A 157 4.31 26.74 8.31
C VAL A 157 3.53 25.58 7.70
N ASP A 158 3.38 25.53 6.37
CA ASP A 158 2.70 24.43 5.67
C ASP A 158 3.45 23.10 5.85
N ILE A 159 4.79 23.13 5.74
CA ILE A 159 5.65 21.95 5.97
C ILE A 159 5.47 21.44 7.40
N VAL A 160 5.43 22.35 8.38
CA VAL A 160 5.23 22.00 9.79
C VAL A 160 3.80 21.50 10.06
N GLY A 161 2.81 22.10 9.39
CA GLY A 161 1.39 21.75 9.47
C GLY A 161 1.03 20.39 8.85
N THR A 162 1.96 19.71 8.19
CA THR A 162 1.74 18.33 7.68
C THR A 162 1.27 17.36 8.76
N VAL A 163 1.63 17.59 10.01
CA VAL A 163 1.14 16.80 11.15
C VAL A 163 -0.39 16.82 11.25
N ILE A 164 -1.02 17.95 10.95
CA ILE A 164 -2.48 18.13 10.99
C ILE A 164 -3.14 17.26 9.92
N ALA A 165 -2.60 17.29 8.69
CA ALA A 165 -3.15 16.55 7.55
C ALA A 165 -2.96 15.03 7.66
N TYR A 166 -1.92 14.56 8.36
CA TYR A 166 -1.59 13.13 8.43
C TYR A 166 -2.06 12.47 9.72
N TRP A 167 -1.89 13.12 10.88
CA TRP A 167 -2.09 12.48 12.17
C TRP A 167 -3.49 12.60 12.73
N ILE A 168 -4.24 13.65 12.38
CA ILE A 168 -5.66 13.73 12.78
C ILE A 168 -6.44 12.56 12.16
N PRO A 169 -6.38 12.32 10.83
CA PRO A 169 -7.06 11.16 10.24
C PRO A 169 -6.55 9.81 10.76
N ALA A 170 -5.23 9.67 10.96
CA ALA A 170 -4.65 8.42 11.46
C ALA A 170 -5.08 8.12 12.91
N VAL A 171 -5.24 9.15 13.76
CA VAL A 171 -5.77 9.01 15.13
C VAL A 171 -7.26 8.68 15.09
N GLU A 172 -8.03 9.32 14.22
CA GLU A 172 -9.45 9.02 14.03
C GLU A 172 -9.64 7.55 13.61
N GLU A 173 -8.92 7.10 12.59
CA GLU A 173 -8.96 5.73 12.05
C GLU A 173 -8.50 4.68 13.08
N ALA A 174 -7.36 4.89 13.74
CA ALA A 174 -6.77 3.91 14.66
C ALA A 174 -7.61 3.68 15.93
N PHE A 175 -8.42 4.65 16.34
CA PHE A 175 -9.22 4.56 17.57
C PHE A 175 -10.71 4.33 17.33
N GLY A 176 -11.12 4.11 16.07
CA GLY A 176 -12.49 3.74 15.74
C GLY A 176 -13.51 4.81 16.12
N PHE A 177 -13.07 6.09 16.16
CA PHE A 177 -13.99 7.15 15.80
C PHE A 177 -14.36 6.84 14.36
N GLU A 178 -15.64 6.68 14.03
CA GLU A 178 -16.05 6.45 12.64
C GLU A 178 -15.41 7.55 11.80
N ALA A 179 -14.27 7.23 11.18
CA ALA A 179 -13.55 8.12 10.32
C ALA A 179 -14.52 8.37 9.18
N TYR A 180 -15.03 9.59 9.16
CA TYR A 180 -15.89 10.20 8.15
C TYR A 180 -16.06 9.30 6.94
N ASP A 181 -17.28 8.84 6.66
CA ASP A 181 -17.64 7.97 5.55
C ASP A 181 -17.00 8.43 4.21
N LEU A 182 -15.73 8.05 3.98
CA LEU A 182 -14.89 8.48 2.85
C LEU A 182 -15.45 7.91 1.55
N GLU A 183 -16.08 6.74 1.66
CA GLU A 183 -16.79 6.07 0.58
C GLU A 183 -17.99 6.93 0.15
N SER A 184 -18.77 7.51 1.07
CA SER A 184 -19.83 8.47 0.69
C SER A 184 -19.31 9.70 -0.05
N TYR A 185 -18.12 10.22 0.22
CA TYR A 185 -17.62 11.39 -0.51
C TYR A 185 -17.16 11.07 -1.94
N LEU A 186 -16.73 9.83 -2.19
CA LEU A 186 -16.22 9.37 -3.48
C LEU A 186 -17.31 8.72 -4.34
N ASP A 187 -18.24 7.99 -3.74
CA ASP A 187 -19.31 7.23 -4.41
C ASP A 187 -20.69 7.90 -4.35
N SER A 188 -20.96 8.83 -3.42
CA SER A 188 -22.30 9.37 -3.28
C SER A 188 -22.70 10.32 -4.41
N ASN A 189 -23.95 10.15 -4.84
CA ASN A 189 -24.71 11.16 -5.60
C ASN A 189 -25.00 12.42 -4.76
N ALA A 190 -24.50 12.51 -3.51
CA ALA A 190 -24.58 13.69 -2.68
C ALA A 190 -23.98 14.91 -3.38
N GLU A 191 -24.81 15.94 -3.53
CA GLU A 191 -24.38 17.25 -4.00
C GLU A 191 -23.71 18.03 -2.86
N PRO A 192 -22.72 18.90 -3.16
CA PRO A 192 -22.14 19.76 -2.15
C PRO A 192 -23.23 20.61 -1.49
N PRO A 193 -23.17 20.83 -0.15
CA PRO A 193 -24.09 21.74 0.53
C PRO A 193 -24.10 23.13 -0.13
N ILE A 194 -25.24 23.82 -0.08
CA ILE A 194 -25.37 25.14 -0.71
C ILE A 194 -24.37 26.10 -0.06
N LYS A 195 -23.58 26.80 -0.88
CA LYS A 195 -22.49 27.69 -0.42
C LYS A 195 -22.99 28.84 0.45
N TYR A 196 -24.16 29.39 0.17
CA TYR A 196 -24.74 30.49 0.94
C TYR A 196 -26.15 30.13 1.38
N ILE A 197 -26.47 30.44 2.63
CA ILE A 197 -27.84 30.34 3.18
C ILE A 197 -28.36 31.75 3.48
N ASN A 198 -29.66 31.94 3.31
CA ASN A 198 -30.32 33.20 3.66
C ASN A 198 -30.66 33.18 5.15
N GLN A 199 -30.42 34.28 5.87
CA GLN A 199 -30.90 34.40 7.25
C GLN A 199 -32.43 34.29 7.29
N THR A 200 -32.97 33.33 8.04
CA THR A 200 -34.37 33.38 8.47
C THR A 200 -34.49 34.39 9.61
N PRO A 201 -35.44 35.35 9.53
CA PRO A 201 -35.55 36.38 10.55
C PRO A 201 -36.23 35.79 11.78
N HIS A 202 -35.48 35.40 12.80
CA HIS A 202 -36.04 35.31 14.15
C HIS A 202 -35.08 35.79 15.23
N GLN A 203 -35.59 36.80 15.95
CA GLN A 203 -35.21 37.32 17.25
C GLN A 203 -34.07 38.35 17.31
N SER A 204 -34.41 39.57 16.88
CA SER A 204 -34.12 40.76 17.66
C SER A 204 -35.30 41.72 17.60
N LEU A 205 -36.12 41.69 18.66
CA LEU A 205 -36.94 42.83 19.05
C LEU A 205 -35.95 43.91 19.51
N VAL A 206 -35.74 45.00 18.74
CA VAL A 206 -36.13 46.38 19.06
C VAL A 206 -35.80 47.31 17.87
N ALA A 207 -36.65 48.33 17.70
CA ALA A 207 -36.44 49.62 17.04
C ALA A 207 -36.61 49.69 15.51
N ALA A 208 -37.63 50.45 15.14
CA ALA A 208 -38.04 50.82 13.79
C ALA A 208 -37.00 51.68 13.08
N GLY A 209 -36.83 51.43 11.78
CA GLY A 209 -36.09 52.27 10.85
C GLY A 209 -36.02 51.59 9.50
N SER A 210 -36.77 52.11 8.53
CA SER A 210 -36.82 51.65 7.15
C SER A 210 -35.43 51.56 6.51
N SER A 211 -35.03 50.38 6.06
CA SER A 211 -33.97 50.19 5.07
C SER A 211 -34.20 48.85 4.38
N SER A 212 -34.49 48.88 3.08
CA SER A 212 -34.49 47.72 2.21
C SER A 212 -33.05 47.27 1.95
N ALA A 213 -32.43 46.60 2.91
CA ALA A 213 -31.18 45.87 2.67
C ALA A 213 -31.50 44.51 2.03
N PRO A 214 -30.78 44.08 0.98
CA PRO A 214 -30.92 42.73 0.45
C PRO A 214 -30.56 41.71 1.55
N PRO A 215 -31.20 40.53 1.59
CA PRO A 215 -30.94 39.53 2.62
C PRO A 215 -29.43 39.20 2.63
N GLU A 216 -28.77 39.45 3.76
CA GLU A 216 -27.36 39.12 3.94
C GLU A 216 -27.19 37.60 3.81
N SER A 217 -26.64 37.16 2.68
CA SER A 217 -26.35 35.76 2.42
C SER A 217 -25.13 35.36 3.26
N ILE A 218 -25.32 34.50 4.25
CA ILE A 218 -24.23 34.02 5.10
C ILE A 218 -23.65 32.72 4.53
N LEU A 219 -22.33 32.56 4.64
CA LEU A 219 -21.63 31.36 4.17
C LEU A 219 -22.04 30.15 5.03
N ASN A 220 -22.56 29.11 4.40
CA ASN A 220 -23.05 27.92 5.08
C ASN A 220 -21.91 27.21 5.83
N PRO A 221 -22.01 27.03 7.16
CA PRO A 221 -21.03 26.27 7.94
C PRO A 221 -20.83 24.84 7.41
N GLU A 222 -21.90 24.17 6.98
CA GLU A 222 -21.83 22.81 6.42
C GLU A 222 -21.04 22.78 5.10
N TYR A 223 -21.17 23.82 4.27
CA TYR A 223 -20.35 23.95 3.06
C TYR A 223 -18.87 24.15 3.39
N LYS A 224 -18.54 24.86 4.46
CA LYS A 224 -17.14 25.02 4.90
C LYS A 224 -16.54 23.70 5.32
N VAL A 225 -17.27 22.92 6.14
CA VAL A 225 -16.85 21.59 6.59
C VAL A 225 -16.67 20.66 5.39
N TRP A 226 -17.67 20.61 4.50
CA TRP A 226 -17.60 19.83 3.26
C TRP A 226 -16.41 20.25 2.39
N LYS A 227 -16.15 21.56 2.26
CA LYS A 227 -15.06 22.07 1.42
C LYS A 227 -13.69 21.77 2.00
N ARG A 228 -13.54 21.79 3.33
CA ARG A 228 -12.32 21.36 4.03
C ARG A 228 -12.05 19.89 3.73
N GLN A 229 -13.08 19.04 3.84
CA GLN A 229 -12.97 17.61 3.57
C GLN A 229 -12.63 17.29 2.11
N ASP A 230 -13.32 17.92 1.16
CA ASP A 230 -13.04 17.84 -0.28
C ASP A 230 -11.58 18.17 -0.60
N ARG A 231 -11.01 19.16 0.09
CA ARG A 231 -9.62 19.60 -0.09
C ARG A 231 -8.61 18.62 0.50
N LEU A 232 -8.90 18.05 1.68
CA LEU A 232 -8.07 17.03 2.29
C LEU A 232 -8.00 15.77 1.42
N ILE A 233 -9.15 15.26 0.96
CA ILE A 233 -9.21 14.09 0.08
C ILE A 233 -8.53 14.38 -1.26
N SER A 234 -8.73 15.57 -1.83
CA SER A 234 -8.03 15.98 -3.06
C SER A 234 -6.52 15.97 -2.88
N SER A 235 -6.02 16.52 -1.77
CA SER A 235 -4.58 16.56 -1.48
C SER A 235 -4.01 15.16 -1.28
N TRP A 236 -4.74 14.27 -0.61
CA TRP A 236 -4.34 12.89 -0.41
C TRP A 236 -4.28 12.12 -1.72
N LEU A 237 -5.34 12.20 -2.53
CA LEU A 237 -5.38 11.57 -3.85
C LEU A 237 -4.24 12.07 -4.73
N LEU A 238 -4.06 13.38 -4.86
CA LEU A 238 -2.95 13.95 -5.66
C LEU A 238 -1.58 13.54 -5.11
N GLY A 239 -1.37 13.57 -3.79
CA GLY A 239 -0.11 13.18 -3.17
C GLY A 239 0.23 11.70 -3.31
N SER A 240 -0.76 10.85 -3.56
CA SER A 240 -0.57 9.40 -3.82
C SER A 240 -0.23 9.07 -5.28
N MET A 241 -0.34 10.04 -6.20
CA MET A 241 -0.15 9.82 -7.64
C MET A 241 1.29 10.08 -8.09
N GLY A 242 1.72 9.33 -9.11
CA GLY A 242 2.95 9.63 -9.86
C GLY A 242 2.81 10.87 -10.75
N GLU A 243 3.94 11.48 -11.13
CA GLU A 243 4.01 12.71 -11.94
C GLU A 243 3.29 12.58 -13.31
N ASP A 244 3.27 11.37 -13.87
CA ASP A 244 2.63 11.03 -15.14
C ASP A 244 1.10 11.15 -15.11
N ILE A 245 0.50 10.92 -13.94
CA ILE A 245 -0.96 10.98 -13.73
C ILE A 245 -1.35 12.37 -13.21
N LEU A 246 -0.52 12.99 -12.37
CA LEU A 246 -0.76 14.30 -11.79
C LEU A 246 -1.03 15.39 -12.84
N ASN A 247 -0.30 15.37 -13.97
CA ASN A 247 -0.51 16.32 -15.05
C ASN A 247 -1.91 16.24 -15.68
N GLN A 248 -2.56 15.08 -15.61
CA GLN A 248 -3.91 14.86 -16.11
C GLN A 248 -4.99 15.32 -15.11
N MET A 249 -4.60 15.62 -13.87
CA MET A 249 -5.50 16.03 -12.77
C MET A 249 -5.54 17.55 -12.55
N LEU A 250 -4.77 18.34 -13.31
CA LEU A 250 -4.66 19.80 -13.13
C LEU A 250 -5.98 20.56 -13.28
N HIS A 251 -6.93 20.00 -14.05
CA HIS A 251 -8.24 20.59 -14.27
C HIS A 251 -9.28 20.18 -13.22
N CYS A 252 -8.97 19.22 -12.36
CA CYS A 252 -9.89 18.74 -11.34
C CYS A 252 -9.93 19.71 -10.15
N THR A 253 -11.15 20.11 -9.76
CA THR A 253 -11.38 21.12 -8.72
C THR A 253 -11.99 20.55 -7.44
N SER A 254 -12.30 19.26 -7.43
CA SER A 254 -12.83 18.51 -6.29
C SER A 254 -12.27 17.10 -6.25
N ALA A 255 -12.30 16.48 -5.07
CA ALA A 255 -11.89 15.09 -4.87
C ALA A 255 -12.70 14.15 -5.75
N LYS A 256 -14.00 14.41 -5.89
CA LYS A 256 -14.90 13.68 -6.79
C LYS A 256 -14.45 13.72 -8.25
N GLN A 257 -14.07 14.89 -8.76
CA GLN A 257 -13.57 15.01 -10.15
C GLN A 257 -12.25 14.28 -10.34
N ILE A 258 -11.35 14.36 -9.37
CA ILE A 258 -10.08 13.61 -9.37
C ILE A 258 -10.37 12.11 -9.44
N TRP A 259 -11.25 11.62 -8.56
CA TRP A 259 -11.65 10.21 -8.48
C TRP A 259 -12.30 9.71 -9.77
N GLN A 260 -13.25 10.45 -10.33
CA GLN A 260 -13.91 10.10 -11.60
C GLN A 260 -12.92 10.06 -12.76
N THR A 261 -11.95 10.98 -12.80
CA THR A 261 -10.92 11.02 -13.85
C THR A 261 -9.98 9.82 -13.73
N LEU A 262 -9.53 9.51 -12.51
CA LEU A 262 -8.76 8.28 -12.23
C LEU A 262 -9.53 7.03 -12.62
N GLN A 263 -10.80 6.94 -12.22
CA GLN A 263 -11.66 5.82 -12.57
C GLN A 263 -11.78 5.70 -14.09
N GLY A 264 -11.91 6.80 -14.83
CA GLY A 264 -11.87 6.82 -16.29
C GLY A 264 -10.56 6.26 -16.85
N ILE A 265 -9.41 6.76 -16.40
CA ILE A 265 -8.07 6.35 -16.86
C ILE A 265 -7.82 4.86 -16.59
N TYR A 266 -8.17 4.39 -15.39
CA TYR A 266 -7.85 3.04 -14.94
C TYR A 266 -8.94 2.03 -15.22
N SER A 267 -10.18 2.44 -15.52
CA SER A 267 -11.31 1.53 -15.79
C SER A 267 -10.99 0.48 -16.86
N SER A 268 -10.41 0.91 -17.98
CA SER A 268 -10.04 0.02 -19.09
C SER A 268 -8.97 -1.00 -18.68
N ARG A 269 -7.91 -0.56 -17.99
CA ARG A 269 -6.81 -1.41 -17.52
C ARG A 269 -7.25 -2.33 -16.39
N TYR A 270 -8.13 -1.85 -15.51
CA TYR A 270 -8.75 -2.60 -14.42
C TYR A 270 -9.67 -3.71 -14.95
N LEU A 271 -10.53 -3.39 -15.93
CA LEU A 271 -11.38 -4.37 -16.62
C LEU A 271 -10.54 -5.39 -17.39
N ALA A 272 -9.49 -4.95 -18.09
CA ALA A 272 -8.60 -5.84 -18.82
C ALA A 272 -7.86 -6.82 -17.90
N LYS A 273 -7.32 -6.36 -16.75
CA LYS A 273 -6.69 -7.25 -15.75
C LYS A 273 -7.68 -8.24 -15.15
N ALA A 274 -8.88 -7.78 -14.80
CA ALA A 274 -9.95 -8.66 -14.30
C ALA A 274 -10.32 -9.74 -15.33
N MET A 275 -10.47 -9.36 -16.61
CA MET A 275 -10.72 -10.29 -17.70
C MET A 275 -9.56 -11.26 -17.90
N GLN A 276 -8.31 -10.80 -17.80
CA GLN A 276 -7.13 -11.64 -17.92
C GLN A 276 -7.10 -12.73 -16.84
N PHE A 277 -7.37 -12.38 -15.58
CA PHE A 277 -7.42 -13.37 -14.49
C PHE A 277 -8.60 -14.33 -14.62
N LYS A 278 -9.79 -13.85 -15.00
CA LYS A 278 -10.94 -14.73 -15.29
C LYS A 278 -10.65 -15.69 -16.44
N ASN A 279 -10.03 -15.22 -17.53
CA ASN A 279 -9.61 -16.07 -18.63
C ASN A 279 -8.54 -17.08 -18.20
N LYS A 280 -7.62 -16.68 -17.32
CA LYS A 280 -6.61 -17.59 -16.76
C LYS A 280 -7.25 -18.68 -15.91
N LEU A 281 -8.28 -18.37 -15.12
CA LEU A 281 -9.06 -19.35 -14.35
C LEU A 281 -9.82 -20.32 -15.28
N HIS A 282 -10.58 -19.81 -16.25
CA HIS A 282 -11.34 -20.65 -17.17
C HIS A 282 -10.46 -21.62 -17.98
N ASN A 283 -9.27 -21.18 -18.37
CA ASN A 283 -8.35 -21.99 -19.18
C ASN A 283 -7.37 -22.82 -18.35
N MET A 284 -7.42 -22.74 -17.02
CA MET A 284 -6.49 -23.48 -16.17
C MET A 284 -6.81 -24.96 -16.22
N LYS A 285 -5.81 -25.78 -16.51
CA LYS A 285 -5.91 -27.24 -16.53
C LYS A 285 -4.88 -27.83 -15.57
N LYS A 286 -5.27 -28.88 -14.85
CA LYS A 286 -4.38 -29.63 -13.97
C LYS A 286 -3.30 -30.35 -14.78
N GLY A 287 -3.64 -31.04 -15.88
CA GLY A 287 -2.64 -31.67 -16.75
C GLY A 287 -1.66 -32.57 -15.99
N VAL A 288 -0.36 -32.32 -16.14
CA VAL A 288 0.73 -33.12 -15.54
C VAL A 288 1.16 -32.62 -14.15
N ILE A 289 0.69 -31.43 -13.71
CA ILE A 289 1.04 -30.92 -12.37
C ILE A 289 0.21 -31.61 -11.28
N SER A 290 0.74 -31.66 -10.06
CA SER A 290 0.03 -32.20 -8.89
C SER A 290 -1.22 -31.38 -8.55
N LEU A 291 -2.23 -31.99 -7.92
CA LEU A 291 -3.41 -31.23 -7.46
C LEU A 291 -3.04 -30.10 -6.50
N LYS A 292 -2.06 -30.33 -5.62
CA LYS A 292 -1.59 -29.30 -4.69
C LYS A 292 -1.04 -28.07 -5.41
N GLU A 293 -0.24 -28.26 -6.46
CA GLU A 293 0.29 -27.16 -7.26
C GLU A 293 -0.82 -26.49 -8.10
N TYR A 294 -1.76 -27.27 -8.60
CA TYR A 294 -2.92 -26.76 -9.34
C TYR A 294 -3.82 -25.87 -8.47
N PHE A 295 -4.16 -26.31 -7.25
CA PHE A 295 -4.94 -25.52 -6.30
C PHE A 295 -4.25 -24.21 -5.93
N LEU A 296 -2.93 -24.25 -5.71
CA LEU A 296 -2.17 -23.03 -5.42
C LEU A 296 -2.27 -22.01 -6.57
N LYS A 297 -2.19 -22.46 -7.83
CA LYS A 297 -2.31 -21.58 -9.01
C LYS A 297 -3.72 -20.99 -9.17
N ILE A 298 -4.76 -21.74 -8.83
CA ILE A 298 -6.14 -21.24 -8.80
C ILE A 298 -6.29 -20.21 -7.68
N GLN A 299 -5.86 -20.53 -6.45
CA GLN A 299 -5.94 -19.65 -5.30
C GLN A 299 -5.24 -18.32 -5.58
N GLN A 300 -4.05 -18.34 -6.18
CA GLN A 300 -3.34 -17.12 -6.57
C GLN A 300 -4.15 -16.22 -7.53
N CYS A 301 -4.93 -16.81 -8.46
CA CYS A 301 -5.80 -16.05 -9.35
C CYS A 301 -7.04 -15.52 -8.63
N VAL A 302 -7.61 -16.30 -7.70
CA VAL A 302 -8.75 -15.89 -6.86
C VAL A 302 -8.35 -14.75 -5.92
N ASP A 303 -7.20 -14.85 -5.26
CA ASP A 303 -6.64 -13.81 -4.39
C ASP A 303 -6.33 -12.54 -5.19
N ALA A 304 -5.79 -12.68 -6.40
CA ALA A 304 -5.56 -11.54 -7.29
C ALA A 304 -6.87 -10.85 -7.69
N LEU A 305 -7.95 -11.60 -7.93
CA LEU A 305 -9.27 -11.05 -8.21
C LEU A 305 -9.91 -10.40 -6.97
N ALA A 306 -9.76 -11.00 -5.79
CA ALA A 306 -10.18 -10.41 -4.53
C ALA A 306 -9.45 -9.09 -4.24
N SER A 307 -8.14 -9.02 -4.52
CA SER A 307 -7.32 -7.81 -4.33
C SER A 307 -7.74 -6.63 -5.20
N ILE A 308 -8.46 -6.88 -6.30
CA ILE A 308 -9.02 -5.83 -7.17
C ILE A 308 -10.53 -5.63 -6.92
N ASN A 309 -11.03 -6.02 -5.75
CA ASN A 309 -12.44 -5.92 -5.34
C ASN A 309 -13.43 -6.64 -6.28
N LYS A 310 -13.00 -7.77 -6.85
CA LYS A 310 -13.86 -8.69 -7.62
C LYS A 310 -13.76 -10.12 -7.07
N PRO A 311 -14.17 -10.34 -5.81
CA PRO A 311 -14.14 -11.67 -5.21
C PRO A 311 -15.02 -12.63 -6.03
N ILE A 312 -14.60 -13.89 -6.07
CA ILE A 312 -15.34 -14.97 -6.72
C ILE A 312 -16.20 -15.65 -5.65
N SER A 313 -17.41 -16.05 -6.02
CA SER A 313 -18.29 -16.82 -5.13
C SER A 313 -17.67 -18.19 -4.82
N THR A 314 -18.03 -18.78 -3.68
CA THR A 314 -17.58 -20.13 -3.31
C THR A 314 -17.92 -21.15 -4.41
N ASP A 315 -19.13 -21.05 -4.97
CA ASP A 315 -19.62 -21.96 -6.02
C ASP A 315 -18.84 -21.82 -7.32
N ASP A 316 -18.56 -20.58 -7.75
CA ASP A 316 -17.76 -20.32 -8.95
C ASP A 316 -16.30 -20.77 -8.75
N HIS A 317 -15.74 -20.59 -7.55
CA HIS A 317 -14.39 -21.09 -7.23
C HIS A 317 -14.33 -22.61 -7.36
N ILE A 318 -15.32 -23.33 -6.81
CA ILE A 318 -15.42 -24.78 -6.96
C ILE A 318 -15.58 -25.16 -8.43
N LEU A 319 -16.44 -24.46 -9.18
CA LEU A 319 -16.63 -24.69 -10.61
C LEU A 319 -15.31 -24.54 -11.39
N TYR A 320 -14.51 -23.51 -11.10
CA TYR A 320 -13.20 -23.32 -11.73
C TYR A 320 -12.23 -24.46 -11.41
N ILE A 321 -12.22 -24.96 -10.16
CA ILE A 321 -11.40 -26.10 -9.77
C ILE A 321 -11.79 -27.33 -10.60
N LEU A 322 -13.09 -27.68 -10.62
CA LEU A 322 -13.59 -28.90 -11.29
C LEU A 322 -13.42 -28.84 -12.81
N ALA A 323 -13.62 -27.67 -13.44
CA ALA A 323 -13.53 -27.51 -14.89
C ALA A 323 -12.13 -27.76 -15.49
N GLY A 324 -11.08 -27.67 -14.68
CA GLY A 324 -9.70 -27.92 -15.11
C GLY A 324 -9.16 -29.32 -14.80
N LEU A 325 -9.97 -30.19 -14.16
CA LEU A 325 -9.58 -31.56 -13.87
C LEU A 325 -9.71 -32.46 -15.12
N GLY A 326 -8.83 -33.46 -15.21
CA GLY A 326 -8.82 -34.45 -16.29
C GLY A 326 -9.89 -35.54 -16.15
N ASN A 327 -9.92 -36.45 -17.11
CA ASN A 327 -10.90 -37.55 -17.15
C ASN A 327 -10.79 -38.50 -15.95
N GLU A 328 -9.62 -38.58 -15.32
CA GLU A 328 -9.35 -39.41 -14.15
C GLU A 328 -10.13 -38.98 -12.88
N TYR A 329 -10.70 -37.76 -12.87
CA TYR A 329 -11.48 -37.24 -11.75
C TYR A 329 -13.00 -37.20 -12.02
N GLN A 330 -13.50 -37.71 -13.16
CA GLN A 330 -14.91 -37.58 -13.56
C GLN A 330 -15.92 -38.18 -12.57
N SER A 331 -15.56 -39.30 -11.93
CA SER A 331 -16.39 -39.90 -10.87
C SER A 331 -16.54 -38.96 -9.67
N MET A 332 -15.46 -38.29 -9.28
CA MET A 332 -15.46 -37.34 -8.17
C MET A 332 -16.18 -36.04 -8.53
N ILE A 333 -16.00 -35.53 -9.75
CA ILE A 333 -16.74 -34.36 -10.27
C ILE A 333 -18.25 -34.64 -10.21
N SER A 334 -18.68 -35.84 -10.60
CA SER A 334 -20.10 -36.23 -10.56
C SER A 334 -20.65 -36.27 -9.13
N VAL A 335 -19.88 -36.79 -8.18
CA VAL A 335 -20.24 -36.83 -6.75
C VAL A 335 -20.36 -35.43 -6.17
N ILE A 336 -19.39 -34.54 -6.46
CA ILE A 336 -19.40 -33.16 -5.95
C ILE A 336 -20.54 -32.36 -6.57
N SER A 337 -20.78 -32.50 -7.88
CA SER A 337 -21.86 -31.79 -8.57
C SER A 337 -23.27 -32.25 -8.19
N ALA A 338 -23.42 -33.48 -7.67
CA ALA A 338 -24.70 -34.03 -7.22
C ALA A 338 -25.05 -33.63 -5.77
N ARG A 339 -24.13 -32.98 -5.05
CA ARG A 339 -24.37 -32.51 -3.68
C ARG A 339 -25.41 -31.40 -3.68
N THR A 340 -26.34 -31.46 -2.73
CA THR A 340 -27.38 -30.45 -2.50
C THR A 340 -27.00 -29.45 -1.42
N ASP A 341 -25.96 -29.73 -0.65
CA ASP A 341 -25.36 -28.79 0.29
C ASP A 341 -24.35 -27.87 -0.44
N SER A 342 -24.07 -26.69 0.12
CA SER A 342 -23.03 -25.76 -0.38
C SER A 342 -21.69 -26.11 0.25
N PRO A 343 -20.85 -26.96 -0.38
CA PRO A 343 -19.58 -27.37 0.22
C PRO A 343 -18.60 -26.20 0.29
N SER A 344 -17.72 -26.22 1.28
CA SER A 344 -16.59 -25.28 1.29
C SER A 344 -15.55 -25.68 0.24
N VAL A 345 -14.80 -24.71 -0.28
CA VAL A 345 -13.66 -24.96 -1.18
C VAL A 345 -12.65 -25.92 -0.54
N GLN A 346 -12.42 -25.78 0.77
CA GLN A 346 -11.48 -26.61 1.52
C GLN A 346 -11.92 -28.09 1.54
N ASP A 347 -13.22 -28.34 1.73
CA ASP A 347 -13.76 -29.70 1.72
C ASP A 347 -13.57 -30.35 0.35
N VAL A 348 -13.88 -29.62 -0.72
CA VAL A 348 -13.70 -30.09 -2.11
C VAL A 348 -12.24 -30.41 -2.41
N MET A 349 -11.30 -29.53 -2.02
CA MET A 349 -9.87 -29.79 -2.21
C MET A 349 -9.41 -31.02 -1.43
N SER A 350 -9.88 -31.21 -0.20
CA SER A 350 -9.51 -32.36 0.63
C SER A 350 -9.99 -33.70 0.04
N LEU A 351 -11.22 -33.72 -0.51
CA LEU A 351 -11.78 -34.88 -1.19
C LEU A 351 -10.98 -35.24 -2.45
N LEU A 352 -10.59 -34.23 -3.23
CA LEU A 352 -9.78 -34.42 -4.43
C LEU A 352 -8.36 -34.93 -4.12
N LEU A 353 -7.72 -34.42 -3.06
CA LEU A 353 -6.41 -34.91 -2.60
C LEU A 353 -6.48 -36.36 -2.09
N THR A 354 -7.56 -36.71 -1.39
CA THR A 354 -7.81 -38.08 -0.94
C THR A 354 -7.92 -39.02 -2.14
N GLN A 355 -8.60 -38.59 -3.19
CA GLN A 355 -8.72 -39.36 -4.43
C GLN A 355 -7.39 -39.51 -5.17
N GLU A 356 -6.56 -38.48 -5.23
CA GLU A 356 -5.21 -38.55 -5.84
C GLU A 356 -4.34 -39.60 -5.13
N SER A 357 -4.33 -39.61 -3.80
CA SER A 357 -3.61 -40.64 -3.02
C SER A 357 -4.13 -42.06 -3.31
N GLN A 358 -5.44 -42.24 -3.44
CA GLN A 358 -6.02 -43.55 -3.78
C GLN A 358 -5.64 -43.99 -5.20
N ILE A 359 -5.64 -43.08 -6.18
CA ILE A 359 -5.21 -43.37 -7.55
C ILE A 359 -3.72 -43.75 -7.57
N GLU A 360 -2.85 -43.00 -6.89
CA GLU A 360 -1.43 -43.30 -6.78
C GLU A 360 -1.17 -44.67 -6.12
N SER A 361 -1.92 -45.03 -5.08
CA SER A 361 -1.80 -46.32 -4.41
C SER A 361 -2.18 -47.49 -5.32
N LYS A 362 -3.24 -47.34 -6.14
CA LYS A 362 -3.67 -48.35 -7.11
C LYS A 362 -2.65 -48.55 -8.22
N ILE A 363 -2.12 -47.46 -8.78
CA ILE A 363 -1.07 -47.51 -9.80
C ILE A 363 0.19 -48.21 -9.26
N THR A 364 0.58 -47.89 -8.02
CA THR A 364 1.75 -48.52 -7.37
C THR A 364 1.56 -50.03 -7.15
N SER A 365 0.33 -50.45 -6.83
CA SER A 365 -0.01 -51.88 -6.66
C SER A 365 -0.06 -52.65 -7.98
N GLU A 366 -0.50 -52.04 -9.09
CA GLU A 366 -0.59 -52.69 -10.40
C GLU A 366 0.77 -52.85 -11.09
N VAL A 367 1.72 -51.94 -10.85
CA VAL A 367 3.11 -52.06 -11.34
C VAL A 367 3.87 -53.18 -10.60
N SER A 368 3.36 -53.65 -9.46
CA SER A 368 3.96 -54.66 -8.59
C SER A 368 3.35 -56.06 -8.80
N LEU A 369 3.30 -56.56 -10.04
CA LEU A 369 3.00 -57.99 -10.29
C LEU A 369 4.30 -58.82 -10.19
N PRO A 370 4.41 -59.83 -9.29
CA PRO A 370 5.57 -60.69 -9.23
C PRO A 370 5.56 -61.65 -10.42
N THR A 371 6.59 -61.60 -11.27
CA THR A 371 6.81 -62.60 -12.31
C THR A 371 7.19 -63.92 -11.64
N VAL A 372 6.28 -64.91 -11.66
CA VAL A 372 6.54 -66.25 -11.11
C VAL A 372 7.46 -67.01 -12.06
N ASN A 373 8.76 -67.05 -11.76
CA ASN A 373 9.68 -68.00 -12.39
C ASN A 373 9.47 -69.39 -11.77
N MET A 374 8.73 -70.25 -12.46
CA MET A 374 8.72 -71.70 -12.19
C MET A 374 9.95 -72.33 -12.86
N THR A 375 10.94 -72.73 -12.06
CA THR A 375 12.07 -73.57 -12.53
C THR A 375 11.86 -75.02 -12.11
N THR A 376 11.45 -75.86 -13.05
CA THR A 376 11.57 -77.31 -12.98
C THR A 376 13.00 -77.71 -13.35
N HIS A 377 13.79 -78.20 -12.39
CA HIS A 377 15.09 -78.79 -12.68
C HIS A 377 14.92 -80.22 -13.21
N ALA A 378 14.89 -80.37 -14.54
CA ALA A 378 15.31 -81.60 -15.21
C ALA A 378 16.77 -81.44 -15.63
N ARG A 379 17.56 -82.49 -15.37
CA ARG A 379 18.99 -82.59 -15.72
C ARG A 379 19.18 -82.92 -17.21
N ASP A 380 20.43 -82.71 -17.63
CA ASP A 380 21.15 -83.24 -18.81
C ASP A 380 21.52 -82.13 -19.82
N ILE A 381 22.77 -81.64 -19.79
CA ILE A 381 24.04 -82.20 -20.31
C ILE A 381 24.07 -82.23 -21.84
N SER A 382 25.04 -81.47 -22.36
CA SER A 382 25.67 -81.57 -23.69
C SER A 382 24.78 -81.18 -24.88
N SER A 383 25.25 -80.64 -25.99
CA SER A 383 26.50 -80.05 -26.47
C SER A 383 26.25 -79.82 -27.97
N LEU A 384 26.94 -78.84 -28.54
CA LEU A 384 27.35 -78.78 -29.95
C LEU A 384 26.34 -78.37 -31.04
N ALA A 385 26.93 -77.67 -32.01
CA ALA A 385 26.54 -77.38 -33.39
C ALA A 385 25.52 -76.24 -33.57
N LYS A 386 25.92 -75.06 -34.08
CA LYS A 386 26.46 -74.67 -35.41
C LYS A 386 25.34 -74.30 -36.40
N GLU A 387 25.52 -73.11 -37.01
CA GLU A 387 25.13 -72.72 -38.38
C GLU A 387 23.61 -72.68 -38.67
N ASP A 388 22.98 -71.76 -39.41
CA ASP A 388 23.34 -70.68 -40.34
C ASP A 388 22.08 -69.77 -40.43
N ALA A 389 22.17 -68.43 -40.46
CA ALA A 389 22.16 -67.55 -41.65
C ALA A 389 20.84 -67.62 -42.50
N VAL A 390 20.19 -66.55 -42.99
CA VAL A 390 20.54 -65.12 -43.14
C VAL A 390 19.38 -64.29 -43.77
N THR A 391 19.54 -62.94 -43.78
CA THR A 391 18.86 -61.82 -44.52
C THR A 391 17.45 -61.33 -44.10
N HIS A 392 17.09 -60.03 -44.08
CA HIS A 392 17.74 -58.69 -44.17
C HIS A 392 16.65 -57.60 -43.90
N ARG A 393 16.89 -56.51 -43.13
CA ARG A 393 17.12 -55.07 -43.51
C ARG A 393 16.68 -54.23 -42.27
N GLY A 394 17.29 -53.14 -41.81
CA GLY A 394 18.50 -52.37 -42.16
C GLY A 394 18.66 -51.15 -41.22
N GLY A 395 19.90 -50.65 -41.09
CA GLY A 395 20.22 -49.21 -40.88
C GLY A 395 20.24 -48.62 -39.46
N LEU A 396 21.42 -48.56 -38.83
CA LEU A 396 21.79 -47.69 -37.71
C LEU A 396 22.93 -46.74 -38.15
N ASN A 397 22.83 -45.46 -37.76
CA ASN A 397 23.95 -44.50 -37.60
C ASN A 397 23.53 -43.59 -36.42
N ASN A 398 24.13 -43.69 -35.22
CA ASN A 398 25.39 -43.12 -34.71
C ASN A 398 25.30 -41.68 -34.17
N LEU A 399 26.07 -41.44 -33.08
CA LEU A 399 26.40 -40.18 -32.34
C LEU A 399 25.60 -40.03 -31.01
N SER A 400 26.07 -40.49 -29.84
CA SER A 400 27.31 -40.28 -29.05
C SER A 400 27.54 -38.85 -28.53
N TYR A 401 27.34 -38.72 -27.21
CA TYR A 401 27.85 -37.70 -26.28
C TYR A 401 29.39 -37.64 -26.27
N PRO A 402 29.96 -36.57 -25.71
CA PRO A 402 31.05 -36.75 -24.74
C PRO A 402 30.77 -36.10 -23.37
N PRO A 403 31.33 -36.65 -22.28
CA PRO A 403 31.21 -36.15 -20.92
C PRO A 403 32.36 -35.17 -20.61
N THR A 404 32.16 -34.28 -19.64
CA THR A 404 33.28 -33.58 -19.00
C THR A 404 33.21 -33.68 -17.48
N ASN A 405 34.41 -33.73 -16.94
CA ASN A 405 34.81 -34.42 -15.73
C ASN A 405 34.83 -33.47 -14.53
N SER A 406 34.82 -34.07 -13.34
CA SER A 406 35.00 -33.44 -12.05
C SER A 406 36.37 -32.78 -11.88
N GLN A 407 36.45 -31.71 -11.08
CA GLN A 407 37.61 -31.49 -10.21
C GLN A 407 37.26 -30.64 -8.98
N TYR A 408 37.54 -31.25 -7.83
CA TYR A 408 37.59 -30.67 -6.50
C TYR A 408 38.79 -29.74 -6.36
N HIS A 409 38.64 -28.62 -5.64
CA HIS A 409 39.73 -28.09 -4.81
C HIS A 409 39.22 -27.55 -3.48
N HIS A 410 39.65 -28.24 -2.41
CA HIS A 410 39.76 -27.73 -1.05
C HIS A 410 40.93 -26.73 -0.97
N ARG A 411 40.78 -25.64 -0.20
CA ARG A 411 41.72 -25.31 0.89
C ARG A 411 41.15 -24.28 1.86
N SER A 412 41.72 -24.33 3.05
CA SER A 412 41.29 -23.80 4.34
C SER A 412 42.37 -22.85 4.89
N ARG A 413 41.94 -21.95 5.80
CA ARG A 413 42.66 -21.26 6.89
C ARG A 413 43.57 -20.06 6.59
N GLY A 414 43.45 -19.05 7.46
CA GLY A 414 44.55 -18.18 7.86
C GLY A 414 44.13 -16.90 8.59
N ARG A 415 44.52 -16.79 9.87
CA ARG A 415 44.40 -15.60 10.74
C ARG A 415 45.18 -14.39 10.20
N GLY A 416 44.71 -13.20 10.56
CA GLY A 416 45.44 -11.92 10.59
C GLY A 416 44.66 -10.97 11.48
#